data_AF-A0A5J4UM85-F1
#
_entry.id   AF-A0A5J4UM85-F1
#
_cell.length_a   1.000
_cell.length_b   1.000
_cell.length_c   1.000
_cell.angle_alpha   90.00
_cell.angle_beta   90.00
_cell.angle_gamma   90.00
#
_symmetry.space_group_name_H-M   'P 1'
#
loop_
_entity.id
_entity.type
_entity.pdbx_description
1 polymer ?
#
loop_
_entity_poly.entity_id
_entity_poly.type
_entity_poly.pdbx_seq_one_letter_code
_entity_poly.pdbx_strand_id
1 'polypeptide(L)'
;MDSLINNVADIFFLSPDEVILLLISKDWNREKLESQYFTNTDECLSKAGIADANATEKIKTELIGEDCPICDCPLEPDNTETVPCGHKFCSECLTSYIGAAFLKGSSSIIVPCPQTNCKVKIYPSIIRKILFDKGVTVPGAIERHIEGARAKEMFDRFLQDNYIDANQSKFRYCPQPECHFVAKRDDYLRFDVRCVCGKSYCFGCGRDVHTPATCTMIQSWENMTQQQSENFQWIQSNTKICPLCRREYCWICLTDYRTHDFTKPCKPPVRQDASGPNAQVRDSDMMYYEHVETHKNSLVFAKKQLEDVEKQMKQYKALIKCDDMTSEFIKESVITLVRCREFLVNSYIFGRSIQESPAKRLFEQQQADLFMCIEELSRLTEQPLEEVNRDKTLFNTGVCRDHLDKLIEFFASEAHEHFQFK
;
A
#
# COMPACT_ATOMS: atom_id res chain seq x y z
N MET A 1 19.87 -1.13 3.73
CA MET A 1 20.10 -0.54 5.05
C MET A 1 21.55 -0.73 5.49
N ASP A 2 22.02 -1.96 5.69
CA ASP A 2 23.38 -2.24 6.22
C ASP A 2 24.51 -1.64 5.38
N SER A 3 24.42 -1.69 4.04
CA SER A 3 25.40 -1.03 3.18
C SER A 3 25.49 0.49 3.39
N LEU A 4 24.36 1.15 3.69
CA LEU A 4 24.36 2.58 4.03
C LEU A 4 25.00 2.82 5.40
N ILE A 5 24.66 2.00 6.39
CA ILE A 5 25.23 2.07 7.75
C ILE A 5 26.74 1.91 7.68
N ASN A 6 27.23 0.86 7.02
CA ASN A 6 28.66 0.58 6.89
C ASN A 6 29.39 1.70 6.16
N ASN A 7 28.83 2.20 5.05
CA ASN A 7 29.46 3.30 4.32
C ASN A 7 29.57 4.59 5.15
N VAL A 8 28.54 4.92 5.93
CA VAL A 8 28.57 6.10 6.82
C VAL A 8 29.51 5.87 8.01
N ALA A 9 29.55 4.65 8.55
CA ALA A 9 30.48 4.26 9.61
C ALA A 9 31.94 4.43 9.18
N ASP A 10 32.28 4.00 7.96
CA ASP A 10 33.62 4.14 7.38
C ASP A 10 34.01 5.61 7.17
N ILE A 11 33.07 6.45 6.73
CA ILE A 11 33.34 7.88 6.46
C ILE A 11 33.51 8.68 7.75
N PHE A 12 32.68 8.42 8.77
CA PHE A 12 32.71 9.17 10.03
C PHE A 12 33.59 8.54 11.11
N PHE A 13 34.13 7.34 10.86
CA PHE A 13 34.88 6.55 11.84
C PHE A 13 34.11 6.29 13.13
N LEU A 14 32.80 6.02 12.99
CA LEU A 14 31.88 5.74 14.08
C LEU A 14 31.48 4.26 14.08
N SER A 15 31.07 3.74 15.23
CA SER A 15 30.52 2.40 15.33
C SER A 15 29.14 2.30 14.62
N PRO A 16 28.74 1.10 14.16
CA PRO A 16 27.43 0.90 13.55
C PRO A 16 26.26 1.35 14.44
N ASP A 17 26.38 1.22 15.76
CA ASP A 17 25.34 1.64 16.70
C ASP A 17 25.14 3.16 16.71
N GLU A 18 26.25 3.92 16.73
CA GLU A 18 26.24 5.38 16.67
C GLU A 18 25.66 5.86 15.34
N VAL A 19 26.05 5.22 14.24
CA VAL A 19 25.53 5.54 12.90
C VAL A 19 24.04 5.26 12.78
N ILE A 20 23.54 4.14 13.34
CA ILE A 20 22.10 3.85 13.36
C ILE A 20 21.34 4.96 14.09
N LEU A 21 21.78 5.37 15.29
CA LEU A 21 21.13 6.44 16.05
C LEU A 21 21.18 7.79 15.30
N LEU A 22 22.31 8.12 14.68
CA LEU A 22 22.44 9.32 13.84
C LEU A 22 21.49 9.30 12.65
N LEU A 23 21.46 8.20 11.90
CA LEU A 23 20.60 8.06 10.72
C LEU A 23 19.12 8.15 11.11
N ILE A 24 18.70 7.47 12.18
CA ILE A 24 17.32 7.58 12.67
C ILE A 24 16.98 9.04 13.03
N SER A 25 17.89 9.76 13.71
CA SER A 25 17.67 11.17 14.09
C SER A 25 17.52 12.14 12.90
N LYS A 26 17.94 11.72 11.70
CA LYS A 26 17.89 12.49 10.45
C LYS A 26 16.96 11.87 9.41
N ASP A 27 16.05 11.00 9.83
CA ASP A 27 15.09 10.32 8.94
C ASP A 27 15.81 9.58 7.79
N TRP A 28 16.95 8.94 8.10
CA TRP A 28 17.80 8.21 7.16
C TRP A 28 18.28 9.02 5.94
N ASN A 29 18.23 10.36 6.01
CA ASN A 29 18.72 11.23 4.96
C ASN A 29 20.23 11.45 5.12
N ARG A 30 20.99 10.80 4.23
CA ARG A 30 22.46 10.86 4.21
C ARG A 30 23.01 12.28 4.01
N GLU A 31 22.50 13.02 3.04
CA GLU A 31 23.01 14.36 2.70
C GLU A 31 22.77 15.35 3.84
N LYS A 32 21.58 15.27 4.47
CA LYS A 32 21.23 16.04 5.66
C LYS A 32 22.12 15.69 6.86
N LEU A 33 22.48 14.41 7.00
CA LEU A 33 23.40 13.97 8.04
C LEU A 33 24.82 14.51 7.79
N GLU A 34 25.38 14.30 6.60
CA GLU A 34 26.72 14.76 6.23
C GLU A 34 26.87 16.28 6.41
N SER A 35 25.96 17.08 5.87
CA SER A 35 25.99 18.54 6.00
C SER A 35 25.97 19.02 7.46
N GLN A 36 25.13 18.43 8.30
CA GLN A 36 25.04 18.83 9.72
C GLN A 36 26.21 18.32 10.55
N TYR A 37 26.69 17.10 10.27
CA TYR A 37 27.81 16.50 10.98
C TYR A 37 29.10 17.30 10.75
N PHE A 38 29.40 17.69 9.51
CA PHE A 38 30.58 18.51 9.21
C PHE A 38 30.47 19.96 9.73
N THR A 39 29.26 20.44 10.02
CA THR A 39 29.06 21.78 10.58
C THR A 39 29.31 21.79 12.09
N ASN A 40 28.76 20.82 12.83
CA ASN A 40 28.94 20.73 14.28
C ASN A 40 28.80 19.27 14.76
N THR A 41 29.92 18.56 14.85
CA THR A 41 29.99 17.15 15.26
C THR A 41 29.39 16.91 16.64
N ASP A 42 29.81 17.68 17.65
CA ASP A 42 29.43 17.45 19.05
C ASP A 42 27.93 17.68 19.30
N GLU A 43 27.36 18.70 18.64
CA GLU A 43 25.92 18.96 18.70
C GLU A 43 25.12 17.85 18.01
N CYS A 44 25.64 17.30 16.89
CA CYS A 44 24.98 16.22 16.17
C CYS A 44 24.95 14.93 16.99
N LEU A 45 26.10 14.55 17.58
CA LEU A 45 26.24 13.37 18.44
C LEU A 45 25.39 13.49 19.72
N SER A 46 25.45 14.64 20.40
CA SER A 46 24.68 14.86 21.62
C SER A 46 23.17 14.88 21.40
N LYS A 47 22.68 15.44 20.26
CA LYS A 47 21.26 15.39 19.90
C LYS A 47 20.77 13.98 19.56
N ALA A 48 21.61 13.15 18.95
CA ALA A 48 21.31 11.74 18.72
C ALA A 48 21.37 10.89 20.00
N GLY A 49 21.88 11.46 21.10
CA GLY A 49 22.06 10.79 22.39
C GLY A 49 23.18 9.75 22.35
N ILE A 50 24.25 10.04 21.62
CA ILE A 50 25.48 9.24 21.60
C ILE A 50 26.35 9.63 22.80
N ALA A 51 27.00 8.64 23.42
CA ALA A 51 27.86 8.88 24.57
C ALA A 51 29.15 9.61 24.14
N ASP A 52 29.55 10.62 24.91
CA ASP A 52 30.88 11.22 24.78
C ASP A 52 31.91 10.33 25.49
N ALA A 53 32.93 9.87 24.75
CA ALA A 53 34.01 9.05 25.29
C ALA A 53 34.67 9.67 26.54
N ASN A 54 34.84 11.01 26.56
CA ASN A 54 35.45 11.72 27.67
C ASN A 54 34.56 11.80 28.92
N ALA A 55 33.23 11.86 28.74
CA ALA A 55 32.27 11.83 29.85
C ALA A 55 32.17 10.41 30.45
N THR A 56 32.33 9.39 29.61
CA THR A 56 32.25 7.99 30.00
C THR A 56 33.44 7.57 30.88
N GLU A 57 34.63 8.13 30.65
CA GLU A 57 35.79 7.90 31.53
C GLU A 57 35.63 8.56 32.91
N LYS A 58 35.03 9.75 32.99
CA LYS A 58 34.79 10.45 34.27
C LYS A 58 33.79 9.70 35.16
N ILE A 59 32.75 9.10 34.57
CA ILE A 59 31.73 8.32 35.31
C ILE A 59 32.31 6.99 35.82
N LYS A 60 33.33 6.42 35.17
CA LYS A 60 34.03 5.23 35.69
C LYS A 60 34.84 5.51 36.95
N THR A 61 35.23 6.77 37.20
CA THR A 61 36.09 7.19 38.32
C THR A 61 35.33 7.73 39.54
N GLU A 62 34.09 8.17 39.41
CA GLU A 62 33.24 8.58 40.54
C GLU A 62 32.37 7.40 41.00
N LEU A 63 32.32 7.16 42.31
CA LEU A 63 31.81 5.96 42.97
C LEU A 63 30.64 5.26 42.25
N ILE A 64 30.91 4.04 41.78
CA ILE A 64 29.90 3.08 41.35
C ILE A 64 29.05 2.77 42.59
N GLY A 65 27.77 3.16 42.59
CA GLY A 65 26.83 2.69 43.59
C GLY A 65 26.79 1.17 43.58
N GLU A 66 26.86 0.54 44.76
CA GLU A 66 26.83 -0.93 44.89
C GLU A 66 25.46 -1.51 44.54
N ASP A 67 24.41 -0.68 44.52
CA ASP A 67 23.02 -1.09 44.28
C ASP A 67 22.46 -0.56 42.96
N CYS A 68 21.50 -1.30 42.39
CA CYS A 68 20.83 -0.95 41.16
C CYS A 68 19.89 0.26 41.35
N PRO A 69 20.00 1.33 40.54
CA PRO A 69 19.17 2.55 40.69
C PRO A 69 17.65 2.36 40.45
N ILE A 70 17.21 1.17 40.03
CA ILE A 70 15.80 0.88 39.69
C ILE A 70 15.12 0.03 40.76
N CYS A 71 15.81 -1.00 41.27
CA CYS A 71 15.26 -1.95 42.24
C CYS A 71 15.98 -1.96 43.59
N ASP A 72 17.02 -1.14 43.77
CA ASP A 72 17.84 -1.05 44.98
C ASP A 72 18.48 -2.40 45.40
N CYS A 73 18.63 -3.35 44.47
CA CYS A 73 19.31 -4.63 44.71
C CYS A 73 20.81 -4.54 44.40
N PRO A 74 21.68 -5.29 45.09
CA PRO A 74 23.13 -5.27 44.84
C PRO A 74 23.50 -5.65 43.41
N LEU A 75 24.45 -4.90 42.83
CA LEU A 75 24.99 -5.13 41.50
C LEU A 75 26.11 -6.19 41.55
N GLU A 76 25.77 -7.42 41.17
CA GLU A 76 26.75 -8.50 41.05
C GLU A 76 27.49 -8.47 39.70
N PRO A 77 28.78 -8.85 39.63
CA PRO A 77 29.56 -8.83 38.40
C PRO A 77 28.93 -9.60 37.23
N ASP A 78 28.28 -10.73 37.55
CA ASP A 78 27.68 -11.64 36.56
C ASP A 78 26.26 -11.24 36.14
N ASN A 79 25.62 -10.30 36.86
CA ASN A 79 24.24 -9.90 36.66
C ASN A 79 24.08 -8.37 36.48
N THR A 80 25.12 -7.71 35.97
CA THR A 80 25.14 -6.26 35.75
C THR A 80 25.35 -5.94 34.28
N GLU A 81 24.49 -5.11 33.72
CA GLU A 81 24.60 -4.57 32.37
C GLU A 81 25.01 -3.09 32.43
N THR A 82 25.94 -2.70 31.56
CA THR A 82 26.42 -1.31 31.47
C THR A 82 25.95 -0.70 30.16
N VAL A 83 25.24 0.44 30.24
CA VAL A 83 24.79 1.19 29.06
C VAL A 83 25.90 2.12 28.56
N PRO A 84 25.83 2.65 27.31
CA PRO A 84 26.93 3.40 26.70
C PRO A 84 27.41 4.63 27.48
N CYS A 85 26.54 5.26 28.27
CA CYS A 85 26.90 6.38 29.15
C CYS A 85 27.68 5.99 30.42
N GLY A 86 27.90 4.69 30.67
CA GLY A 86 28.62 4.18 31.84
C GLY A 86 27.73 3.83 33.04
N HIS A 87 26.43 4.18 33.03
CA HIS A 87 25.51 3.76 34.08
C HIS A 87 25.30 2.24 34.07
N LYS A 88 25.14 1.68 35.27
CA LYS A 88 25.00 0.23 35.50
C LYS A 88 23.62 -0.09 36.08
N PHE A 89 23.05 -1.19 35.61
CA PHE A 89 21.76 -1.70 36.09
C PHE A 89 21.85 -3.22 36.22
N CYS A 90 21.05 -3.83 37.10
CA CYS A 90 20.96 -5.29 37.11
C CYS A 90 20.31 -5.78 35.79
N SER A 91 20.66 -7.00 35.36
CA SER A 91 20.20 -7.56 34.08
C SER A 91 18.67 -7.62 34.01
N GLU A 92 18.01 -7.93 35.13
CA GLU A 92 16.55 -8.03 35.21
C GLU A 92 15.85 -6.69 34.95
N CYS A 93 16.28 -5.62 35.61
CA CYS A 93 15.69 -4.29 35.43
C CYS A 93 15.90 -3.76 34.02
N LEU A 94 17.11 -3.94 33.45
CA LEU A 94 17.38 -3.48 32.09
C LEU A 94 16.60 -4.29 31.05
N THR A 95 16.47 -5.61 31.26
CA THR A 95 15.66 -6.49 30.41
C THR A 95 14.19 -6.09 30.44
N SER A 96 13.63 -5.87 31.63
CA SER A 96 12.24 -5.42 31.78
C SER A 96 11.99 -4.07 31.13
N TYR A 97 12.93 -3.12 31.30
CA TYR A 97 12.86 -1.79 30.69
C TYR A 97 12.89 -1.84 29.15
N ILE A 98 13.85 -2.57 28.58
CA ILE A 98 13.96 -2.76 27.12
C ILE A 98 12.75 -3.53 26.59
N GLY A 99 12.29 -4.57 27.29
CA GLY A 99 11.09 -5.33 26.95
C GLY A 99 9.85 -4.42 26.90
N ALA A 100 9.66 -3.56 27.89
CA ALA A 100 8.56 -2.60 27.90
C ALA A 100 8.63 -1.60 26.72
N ALA A 101 9.83 -1.17 26.33
CA ALA A 101 10.01 -0.33 25.14
C ALA A 101 9.73 -1.12 23.83
N PHE A 102 10.23 -2.35 23.74
CA PHE A 102 10.03 -3.25 22.60
C PHE A 102 8.54 -3.55 22.36
N LEU A 103 7.74 -3.72 23.41
CA LEU A 103 6.30 -3.99 23.29
C LEU A 103 5.49 -2.79 22.77
N LYS A 104 6.05 -1.58 22.78
CA LYS A 104 5.44 -0.41 22.11
C LYS A 104 5.63 -0.44 20.58
N GLY A 105 6.39 -1.41 20.06
CA GLY A 105 6.61 -1.62 18.63
C GLY A 105 7.56 -0.61 17.99
N SER A 106 7.42 -0.43 16.68
CA SER A 106 8.27 0.43 15.84
C SER A 106 8.30 1.90 16.26
N SER A 107 7.31 2.36 17.03
CA SER A 107 7.27 3.72 17.59
C SER A 107 8.35 4.00 18.65
N SER A 108 8.95 2.96 19.24
CA SER A 108 9.86 3.06 20.39
C SER A 108 11.20 2.35 20.17
N ILE A 109 11.74 2.39 18.95
CA ILE A 109 13.06 1.81 18.61
C ILE A 109 14.23 2.52 19.32
N ILE A 110 14.08 3.81 19.63
CA ILE A 110 15.10 4.58 20.34
C ILE A 110 14.82 4.50 21.84
N VAL A 111 15.62 3.71 22.54
CA VAL A 111 15.46 3.48 23.98
C VAL A 111 16.43 4.40 24.76
N PRO A 112 15.95 5.35 25.58
CA PRO A 112 16.83 6.19 26.39
C PRO A 112 17.44 5.42 27.57
N CYS A 113 18.53 5.95 28.13
CA CYS A 113 19.07 5.46 29.40
C CYS A 113 18.02 5.60 30.53
N PRO A 114 17.84 4.59 31.40
CA PRO A 114 16.90 4.68 32.53
C PRO A 114 17.26 5.75 33.58
N GLN A 115 18.54 6.13 33.68
CA GLN A 115 19.01 7.13 34.65
C GLN A 115 18.37 8.50 34.42
N THR A 116 17.94 9.15 35.50
CA THR A 116 17.39 10.50 35.49
C THR A 116 18.39 11.51 34.90
N ASN A 117 17.88 12.45 34.10
CA ASN A 117 18.68 13.49 33.39
C ASN A 117 19.75 12.97 32.42
N CYS A 118 19.83 11.66 32.15
CA CYS A 118 20.72 11.14 31.12
C CYS A 118 20.08 11.25 29.73
N LYS A 119 20.76 11.87 28.77
CA LYS A 119 20.29 12.03 27.39
C LYS A 119 20.72 10.91 26.44
N VAL A 120 21.64 10.05 26.90
CA VAL A 120 22.23 8.98 26.09
C VAL A 120 21.21 7.88 25.83
N LYS A 121 21.27 7.29 24.63
CA LYS A 121 20.42 6.17 24.21
C LYS A 121 21.16 4.84 24.38
N ILE A 122 20.40 3.79 24.61
CA ILE A 122 20.91 2.43 24.61
C ILE A 122 21.22 2.04 23.16
N TYR A 123 22.40 1.49 22.94
CA TYR A 123 22.84 1.11 21.59
C TYR A 123 22.05 -0.10 21.05
N PRO A 124 21.72 -0.13 19.75
CA PRO A 124 21.00 -1.24 19.12
C PRO A 124 21.65 -2.62 19.37
N SER A 125 22.97 -2.72 19.42
CA SER A 125 23.68 -3.97 19.75
C SER A 125 23.35 -4.50 21.15
N ILE A 126 23.28 -3.63 22.16
CA ILE A 126 22.91 -3.99 23.54
C ILE A 126 21.45 -4.46 23.58
N ILE A 127 20.56 -3.75 22.88
CA ILE A 127 19.14 -4.15 22.78
C ILE A 127 19.04 -5.53 22.11
N ARG A 128 19.72 -5.75 20.98
CA ARG A 128 19.74 -7.06 20.30
C ARG A 128 20.25 -8.18 21.20
N LYS A 129 21.34 -7.94 21.94
CA LYS A 129 21.92 -8.91 22.87
C LYS A 129 20.93 -9.29 23.96
N ILE A 130 20.35 -8.31 24.65
CA ILE A 130 19.40 -8.55 25.76
C ILE A 130 18.15 -9.27 25.24
N LEU A 131 17.59 -8.84 24.11
CA LEU A 131 16.44 -9.50 23.50
C LEU A 131 16.77 -10.95 23.11
N PHE A 132 17.95 -11.21 22.54
CA PHE A 132 18.39 -12.55 22.16
C PHE A 132 18.61 -13.47 23.37
N ASP A 133 19.27 -12.97 24.41
CA ASP A 133 19.66 -13.76 25.58
C ASP A 133 18.48 -14.05 26.52
N LYS A 134 17.54 -13.09 26.66
CA LYS A 134 16.49 -13.14 27.69
C LYS A 134 15.06 -13.25 27.15
N GLY A 135 14.85 -12.98 25.87
CA GLY A 135 13.49 -12.90 25.30
C GLY A 135 12.68 -11.74 25.89
N VAL A 136 11.37 -11.74 25.62
CA VAL A 136 10.45 -10.72 26.16
C VAL A 136 9.18 -11.38 26.67
N THR A 137 8.83 -11.10 27.92
CA THR A 137 7.55 -11.53 28.49
C THR A 137 6.50 -10.44 28.25
N VAL A 138 5.40 -10.81 27.58
CA VAL A 138 4.27 -9.94 27.31
C VAL A 138 3.29 -10.03 28.50
N PRO A 139 3.08 -8.94 29.26
CA PRO A 139 2.09 -8.92 30.33
C PRO A 139 0.67 -8.96 29.76
N GLY A 140 -0.21 -9.76 30.36
CA GLY A 140 -1.60 -9.92 29.92
C GLY A 140 -2.35 -10.98 30.74
N ALA A 141 -3.62 -11.24 30.41
CA ALA A 141 -4.44 -12.26 31.10
C ALA A 141 -3.85 -13.68 30.99
N ILE A 142 -3.06 -13.93 29.95
CA ILE A 142 -2.22 -15.11 29.78
C ILE A 142 -0.82 -14.57 29.43
N GLU A 143 0.16 -14.85 30.28
CA GLU A 143 1.56 -14.50 30.01
C GLU A 143 2.03 -15.23 28.76
N ARG A 144 2.53 -14.47 27.78
CA ARG A 144 3.14 -15.01 26.57
C ARG A 144 4.61 -14.60 26.55
N HIS A 145 5.49 -15.57 26.36
CA HIS A 145 6.92 -15.32 26.22
C HIS A 145 7.31 -15.35 24.74
N ILE A 146 7.98 -14.29 24.28
CA ILE A 146 8.59 -14.21 22.96
C ILE A 146 10.03 -14.69 23.11
N GLU A 147 10.36 -15.81 22.46
CA GLU A 147 11.70 -16.37 22.44
C GLU A 147 12.73 -15.38 21.91
N GLY A 148 13.96 -15.42 22.44
CA GLY A 148 14.95 -14.38 22.18
C GLY A 148 15.37 -14.24 20.72
N ALA A 149 15.52 -15.35 19.99
CA ALA A 149 15.82 -15.30 18.55
C ALA A 149 14.73 -14.54 17.77
N ARG A 150 13.46 -14.79 18.11
CA ARG A 150 12.31 -14.11 17.50
C ARG A 150 12.22 -12.65 17.93
N ALA A 151 12.48 -12.33 19.20
CA ALA A 151 12.49 -10.96 19.71
C ALA A 151 13.56 -10.11 19.00
N LYS A 152 14.76 -10.68 18.80
CA LYS A 152 15.85 -10.04 18.05
C LYS A 152 15.46 -9.81 16.58
N GLU A 153 14.86 -10.79 15.91
CA GLU A 153 14.38 -10.62 14.53
C GLU A 153 13.30 -9.54 14.41
N MET A 154 12.35 -9.50 15.35
CA MET A 154 11.32 -8.45 15.40
C MET A 154 11.93 -7.06 15.60
N PHE A 155 12.94 -6.94 16.45
CA PHE A 155 13.63 -5.65 16.64
C PHE A 155 14.37 -5.20 15.38
N ASP A 156 15.05 -6.12 14.69
CA ASP A 156 15.67 -5.81 13.40
C ASP A 156 14.63 -5.38 12.36
N ARG A 157 13.43 -5.99 12.38
CA ARG A 157 12.31 -5.56 11.55
C ARG A 157 11.84 -4.16 11.89
N PHE A 158 11.75 -3.78 13.16
CA PHE A 158 11.40 -2.41 13.55
C PHE A 158 12.40 -1.37 13.02
N LEU A 159 13.69 -1.70 12.97
CA LEU A 159 14.71 -0.83 12.35
C LEU A 159 14.52 -0.73 10.83
N GLN A 160 14.21 -1.85 10.17
CA GLN A 160 13.91 -1.88 8.73
C GLN A 160 12.64 -1.09 8.40
N ASP A 161 11.59 -1.23 9.20
CA ASP A 161 10.33 -0.49 9.07
C ASP A 161 10.60 1.01 9.15
N ASN A 162 11.37 1.46 10.15
CA ASN A 162 11.76 2.86 10.29
C ASN A 162 12.55 3.38 9.09
N TYR A 163 13.47 2.56 8.54
CA TYR A 163 14.20 2.90 7.31
C TYR A 163 13.28 3.02 6.10
N ILE A 164 12.33 2.09 5.94
CA ILE A 164 11.39 2.07 4.81
C ILE A 164 10.40 3.23 4.89
N ASP A 165 9.85 3.50 6.08
CA ASP A 165 8.93 4.60 6.34
C ASP A 165 9.58 5.97 6.08
N ALA A 166 10.85 6.13 6.43
CA ALA A 166 11.60 7.34 6.11
C ALA A 166 11.89 7.49 4.60
N ASN A 167 11.83 6.40 3.84
CA ASN A 167 12.18 6.34 2.42
C ASN A 167 11.00 5.90 1.53
N GLN A 168 9.77 6.34 1.86
CA GLN A 168 8.53 5.98 1.13
C GLN A 168 8.53 6.30 -0.37
N SER A 169 9.44 7.17 -0.84
CA SER A 169 9.62 7.46 -2.26
C SER A 169 10.42 6.39 -3.02
N LYS A 170 11.18 5.55 -2.30
CA LYS A 170 12.03 4.49 -2.85
C LYS A 170 11.57 3.09 -2.44
N PHE A 171 10.97 2.94 -1.26
CA PHE A 171 10.50 1.66 -0.74
C PHE A 171 9.03 1.72 -0.33
N ARG A 172 8.30 0.62 -0.55
CA ARG A 172 6.94 0.46 -0.04
C ARG A 172 6.57 -1.00 0.21
N TYR A 173 5.99 -1.28 1.37
CA TYR A 173 5.44 -2.59 1.70
C TYR A 173 4.29 -3.01 0.79
N CYS A 174 4.18 -4.31 0.57
CA CYS A 174 2.98 -4.90 0.01
C CYS A 174 1.81 -4.73 0.99
N PRO A 175 0.64 -4.23 0.55
CA PRO A 175 -0.53 -4.06 1.43
C PRO A 175 -1.23 -5.38 1.78
N GLN A 176 -0.82 -6.49 1.16
CA GLN A 176 -1.42 -7.80 1.42
C GLN A 176 -1.09 -8.27 2.85
N PRO A 177 -2.09 -8.66 3.65
CA PRO A 177 -1.85 -9.23 4.98
C PRO A 177 -0.86 -10.40 4.91
N GLU A 178 0.03 -10.49 5.92
CA GLU A 178 1.07 -11.52 6.04
C GLU A 178 2.15 -11.53 4.94
N CYS A 179 2.08 -10.59 3.98
CA CYS A 179 3.13 -10.39 2.98
C CYS A 179 4.22 -9.46 3.52
N HIS A 180 5.46 -9.92 3.51
CA HIS A 180 6.61 -9.17 4.03
C HIS A 180 7.49 -8.58 2.91
N PHE A 181 7.06 -8.69 1.65
CA PHE A 181 7.80 -8.16 0.52
C PHE A 181 7.68 -6.63 0.43
N VAL A 182 8.77 -6.00 0.03
CA VAL A 182 8.90 -4.56 -0.14
C VAL A 182 9.25 -4.27 -1.59
N ALA A 183 8.49 -3.41 -2.23
CA ALA A 183 8.81 -2.91 -3.55
C ALA A 183 9.91 -1.84 -3.46
N LYS A 184 10.93 -1.97 -4.30
CA LYS A 184 11.93 -0.92 -4.53
C LYS A 184 11.61 -0.22 -5.84
N ARG A 185 11.52 1.10 -5.82
CA ARG A 185 11.23 1.91 -7.00
C ARG A 185 12.51 2.44 -7.62
N ASP A 186 12.77 2.03 -8.85
CA ASP A 186 13.88 2.55 -9.68
C ASP A 186 13.38 3.58 -10.70
N ASP A 187 12.16 3.41 -11.21
CA ASP A 187 11.48 4.36 -12.11
C ASP A 187 10.45 5.17 -11.33
N TYR A 188 10.66 6.48 -11.22
CA TYR A 188 9.78 7.40 -10.48
C TYR A 188 8.46 7.69 -11.18
N LEU A 189 8.36 7.40 -12.48
CA LEU A 189 7.16 7.62 -13.29
C LEU A 189 6.18 6.45 -13.19
N ARG A 190 6.66 5.25 -12.86
CA ARG A 190 5.81 4.07 -12.65
C ARG A 190 5.32 3.97 -11.21
N PHE A 191 4.01 3.78 -11.08
CA PHE A 191 3.34 3.60 -9.79
C PHE A 191 2.71 2.22 -9.64
N ASP A 192 2.56 1.44 -10.70
CA ASP A 192 2.04 0.08 -10.62
C ASP A 192 3.11 -0.90 -10.10
N VAL A 193 2.75 -1.68 -9.09
CA VAL A 193 3.60 -2.73 -8.52
C VAL A 193 2.85 -4.05 -8.58
N ARG A 194 3.52 -5.09 -9.07
CA ARG A 194 3.10 -6.48 -8.90
C ARG A 194 4.01 -7.18 -7.91
N CYS A 195 3.49 -7.49 -6.74
CA CYS A 195 4.22 -8.25 -5.73
C CYS A 195 4.38 -9.72 -6.14
N VAL A 196 5.43 -10.38 -5.63
CA VAL A 196 5.65 -11.82 -5.77
C VAL A 196 4.49 -12.64 -5.19
N CYS A 197 3.80 -12.13 -4.17
CA CYS A 197 2.59 -12.77 -3.63
C CYS A 197 1.36 -12.69 -4.56
N GLY A 198 1.47 -12.01 -5.70
CA GLY A 198 0.38 -11.82 -6.67
C GLY A 198 -0.43 -10.53 -6.47
N LYS A 199 -0.34 -9.86 -5.32
CA LYS A 199 -1.04 -8.59 -5.09
C LYS A 199 -0.48 -7.50 -5.99
N SER A 200 -1.34 -6.85 -6.75
CA SER A 200 -1.02 -5.64 -7.51
C SER A 200 -1.53 -4.40 -6.77
N TYR A 201 -0.71 -3.36 -6.68
CA TYR A 201 -1.03 -2.14 -5.92
C TYR A 201 -0.27 -0.92 -6.44
N CYS A 202 -0.73 0.27 -6.04
CA CYS A 202 -0.08 1.54 -6.31
C CYS A 202 1.08 1.80 -5.33
N PHE A 203 2.29 2.01 -5.84
CA PHE A 203 3.46 2.43 -5.08
C PHE A 203 3.26 3.79 -4.38
N GLY A 204 2.44 4.69 -4.93
CA GLY A 204 2.26 6.02 -4.35
C GLY A 204 1.41 6.00 -3.08
N CYS A 205 0.34 5.21 -3.08
CA CYS A 205 -0.65 5.25 -2.00
C CYS A 205 -0.97 3.90 -1.33
N GLY A 206 -0.47 2.78 -1.86
CA GLY A 206 -0.71 1.43 -1.32
C GLY A 206 -2.08 0.83 -1.63
N ARG A 207 -2.98 1.57 -2.30
CA ARG A 207 -4.28 1.04 -2.76
C ARG A 207 -4.13 0.12 -3.97
N ASP A 208 -5.22 -0.51 -4.40
CA ASP A 208 -5.27 -1.23 -5.66
C ASP A 208 -4.84 -0.35 -6.84
N VAL A 209 -4.32 -0.97 -7.90
CA VAL A 209 -3.89 -0.25 -9.10
C VAL A 209 -5.07 0.55 -9.65
N HIS A 210 -4.84 1.84 -9.85
CA HIS A 210 -5.91 2.78 -10.14
C HIS A 210 -5.67 3.62 -11.40
N THR A 211 -4.79 3.19 -12.30
CA THR A 211 -4.64 3.79 -13.63
C THR A 211 -5.97 3.73 -14.38
N PRO A 212 -6.46 4.83 -14.99
CA PRO A 212 -5.77 6.10 -15.26
C PRO A 212 -5.91 7.20 -14.19
N ALA A 213 -6.67 6.96 -13.12
CA ALA A 213 -6.82 7.94 -12.05
C ALA A 213 -5.51 8.09 -11.24
N THR A 214 -5.21 9.30 -10.78
CA THR A 214 -4.09 9.55 -9.86
C THR A 214 -4.48 9.22 -8.42
N CYS A 215 -3.49 9.11 -7.52
CA CYS A 215 -3.73 8.92 -6.09
C CYS A 215 -4.65 10.01 -5.50
N THR A 216 -4.52 11.26 -5.98
CA THR A 216 -5.31 12.40 -5.49
C THR A 216 -6.75 12.33 -5.96
N MET A 217 -7.01 11.83 -7.17
CA MET A 217 -8.36 11.62 -7.68
C MET A 217 -9.09 10.52 -6.90
N ILE A 218 -8.43 9.40 -6.63
CA ILE A 218 -8.97 8.34 -5.78
C ILE A 218 -9.25 8.86 -4.36
N GLN A 219 -8.27 9.58 -3.81
CA GLN A 219 -8.39 10.59 -2.75
C GLN A 219 -9.78 11.25 -2.63
N SER A 220 -10.01 12.15 -3.59
CA SER A 220 -11.20 12.99 -3.66
C SER A 220 -12.48 12.17 -3.82
N TRP A 221 -12.42 11.10 -4.61
CA TRP A 221 -13.54 10.19 -4.83
C TRP A 221 -13.99 9.52 -3.53
N GLU A 222 -13.06 8.91 -2.79
CA GLU A 222 -13.35 8.26 -1.50
C GLU A 222 -14.01 9.24 -0.53
N ASN A 223 -13.41 10.42 -0.34
CA ASN A 223 -13.94 11.47 0.54
C ASN A 223 -15.37 11.89 0.15
N MET A 224 -15.64 12.04 -1.14
CA MET A 224 -16.97 12.40 -1.64
C MET A 224 -17.99 11.29 -1.35
N THR A 225 -17.61 10.03 -1.57
CA THR A 225 -18.52 8.90 -1.34
C THR A 225 -18.79 8.66 0.15
N GLN A 226 -17.78 8.80 1.01
CA GLN A 226 -17.92 8.61 2.46
C GLN A 226 -18.77 9.70 3.14
N GLN A 227 -18.85 10.90 2.56
CA GLN A 227 -19.69 11.98 3.07
C GLN A 227 -21.19 11.82 2.73
N GLN A 228 -21.55 10.86 1.87
CA GLN A 228 -22.95 10.57 1.58
C GLN A 228 -23.56 9.71 2.70
N SER A 229 -24.81 10.00 3.08
CA SER A 229 -25.48 9.21 4.12
C SER A 229 -25.66 7.76 3.68
N GLU A 230 -25.57 6.82 4.62
CA GLU A 230 -25.79 5.39 4.36
C GLU A 230 -27.15 5.14 3.70
N ASN A 231 -28.16 5.94 4.04
CA ASN A 231 -29.48 5.91 3.41
C ASN A 231 -29.46 6.35 1.94
N PHE A 232 -28.66 7.35 1.59
CA PHE A 232 -28.49 7.80 0.20
C PHE A 232 -27.77 6.73 -0.64
N GLN A 233 -26.70 6.15 -0.09
CA GLN A 233 -25.97 5.05 -0.72
C GLN A 233 -26.85 3.80 -0.89
N TRP A 234 -27.69 3.49 0.10
CA TRP A 234 -28.61 2.35 0.05
C TRP A 234 -29.67 2.50 -1.04
N ILE A 235 -30.34 3.67 -1.10
CA ILE A 235 -31.34 3.96 -2.14
C ILE A 235 -30.68 3.87 -3.52
N GLN A 236 -29.48 4.42 -3.68
CA GLN A 236 -28.79 4.45 -4.97
C GLN A 236 -28.31 3.06 -5.43
N SER A 237 -27.91 2.19 -4.51
CA SER A 237 -27.43 0.83 -4.83
C SER A 237 -28.56 -0.16 -5.10
N ASN A 238 -29.76 0.08 -4.54
CA ASN A 238 -30.86 -0.88 -4.55
C ASN A 238 -32.09 -0.40 -5.33
N THR A 239 -32.11 0.83 -5.84
CA THR A 239 -33.22 1.36 -6.63
C THR A 239 -32.73 1.75 -8.02
N LYS A 240 -33.48 1.31 -9.04
CA LYS A 240 -33.32 1.74 -10.42
C LYS A 240 -34.65 2.32 -10.88
N ILE A 241 -34.60 3.33 -11.76
CA ILE A 241 -35.81 3.88 -12.37
C ILE A 241 -36.39 2.81 -13.31
N CYS A 242 -37.64 2.42 -13.08
CA CYS A 242 -38.34 1.43 -13.88
C CYS A 242 -38.67 2.00 -15.28
N PRO A 243 -38.12 1.46 -16.39
CA PRO A 243 -38.45 1.93 -17.73
C PRO A 243 -39.73 1.26 -18.30
N LEU A 244 -40.61 0.77 -17.42
CA LEU A 244 -41.83 -0.01 -17.72
C LEU A 244 -41.53 -1.30 -18.51
N CYS A 245 -40.94 -2.27 -17.81
CA CYS A 245 -40.94 -3.72 -18.05
C CYS A 245 -40.65 -4.26 -19.49
N ARG A 246 -39.41 -4.79 -19.63
CA ARG A 246 -38.90 -5.77 -20.64
C ARG A 246 -38.43 -5.25 -22.00
N ARG A 247 -37.56 -4.23 -22.03
CA ARG A 247 -36.75 -3.90 -23.23
C ARG A 247 -35.27 -3.81 -22.86
N GLU A 248 -34.40 -4.20 -23.79
CA GLU A 248 -32.96 -4.02 -23.70
C GLU A 248 -32.64 -2.54 -23.97
N TYR A 249 -31.86 -1.88 -23.10
CA TYR A 249 -31.55 -0.46 -23.20
C TYR A 249 -30.06 -0.18 -22.98
N CYS A 250 -29.56 0.91 -23.55
CA CYS A 250 -28.21 1.41 -23.35
C CYS A 250 -28.06 1.98 -21.93
N TRP A 251 -27.07 1.47 -21.20
CA TRP A 251 -26.86 1.76 -19.78
C TRP A 251 -26.41 3.21 -19.51
N ILE A 252 -25.85 3.91 -20.51
CA ILE A 252 -25.30 5.26 -20.35
C ILE A 252 -26.38 6.34 -20.57
N CYS A 253 -27.28 6.14 -21.53
CA CYS A 253 -28.30 7.13 -21.92
C CYS A 253 -29.74 6.69 -21.63
N LEU A 254 -29.92 5.48 -21.09
CA LEU A 254 -31.21 4.85 -20.82
C LEU A 254 -32.16 4.76 -22.04
N THR A 255 -31.58 4.83 -23.25
CA THR A 255 -32.32 4.73 -24.53
C THR A 255 -32.39 3.27 -24.99
N ASP A 256 -33.46 2.87 -25.69
CA ASP A 256 -33.64 1.51 -26.22
C ASP A 256 -32.44 1.06 -27.07
N TYR A 257 -31.85 -0.09 -26.72
CA TYR A 257 -30.61 -0.62 -27.29
C TYR A 257 -30.74 -0.87 -28.79
N ARG A 258 -31.93 -1.23 -29.28
CA ARG A 258 -32.18 -1.55 -30.69
C ARG A 258 -32.17 -0.32 -31.58
N THR A 259 -32.42 0.85 -31.00
CA THR A 259 -32.44 2.14 -31.70
C THR A 259 -31.24 3.01 -31.33
N HIS A 260 -30.31 2.47 -30.54
CA HIS A 260 -29.20 3.20 -30.00
C HIS A 260 -28.10 3.39 -31.05
N ASP A 261 -27.80 4.64 -31.38
CA ASP A 261 -26.74 5.01 -32.32
C ASP A 261 -25.38 4.99 -31.60
N PHE A 262 -24.67 3.86 -31.69
CA PHE A 262 -23.33 3.68 -31.11
C PHE A 262 -22.24 4.56 -31.75
N THR A 263 -22.55 5.29 -32.84
CA THR A 263 -21.59 6.22 -33.45
C THR A 263 -21.53 7.58 -32.74
N LYS A 264 -22.43 7.83 -31.77
CA LYS A 264 -22.50 9.07 -31.01
C LYS A 264 -22.24 8.83 -29.52
N PRO A 265 -21.58 9.78 -28.82
CA PRO A 265 -21.40 9.69 -27.38
C PRO A 265 -22.76 9.67 -26.68
N CYS A 266 -23.01 8.63 -25.88
CA CYS A 266 -24.19 8.53 -25.04
C CYS A 266 -24.22 9.66 -24.01
N LYS A 267 -25.37 10.30 -23.81
CA LYS A 267 -25.57 11.27 -22.72
C LYS A 267 -26.66 10.76 -21.76
N PRO A 268 -26.45 10.85 -20.44
CA PRO A 268 -27.48 10.48 -19.48
C PRO A 268 -28.70 11.41 -19.60
N PRO A 269 -29.90 10.92 -19.28
CA PRO A 269 -31.10 11.75 -19.25
C PRO A 269 -31.01 12.78 -18.12
N VAL A 270 -31.46 14.01 -18.39
CA VAL A 270 -31.52 15.09 -17.40
C VAL A 270 -32.65 14.80 -16.40
N ARG A 271 -32.36 14.79 -15.10
CA ARG A 271 -33.39 14.66 -14.06
C ARG A 271 -34.09 16.02 -13.89
N GLN A 272 -35.40 16.09 -14.12
CA GLN A 272 -36.14 17.35 -14.07
C GLN A 272 -36.49 17.81 -12.64
N ASP A 273 -36.24 17.00 -11.61
CA ASP A 273 -36.75 17.24 -10.26
C ASP A 273 -35.63 17.29 -9.20
N ALA A 274 -34.94 18.43 -9.08
CA ALA A 274 -33.93 18.64 -8.01
C ALA A 274 -33.90 20.10 -7.52
N SER A 275 -35.05 20.65 -7.13
CA SER A 275 -35.14 21.97 -6.46
C SER A 275 -35.26 21.81 -4.95
N GLY A 276 -34.14 21.45 -4.29
CA GLY A 276 -34.04 21.39 -2.83
C GLY A 276 -32.64 21.72 -2.31
N PRO A 277 -32.48 22.32 -1.12
CA PRO A 277 -31.19 22.80 -0.60
C PRO A 277 -30.18 21.69 -0.24
N ASN A 278 -30.59 20.42 -0.18
CA ASN A 278 -29.73 19.25 -0.02
C ASN A 278 -29.42 18.52 -1.36
N ALA A 279 -29.81 19.09 -2.52
CA ALA A 279 -29.60 18.50 -3.84
C ALA A 279 -28.22 18.85 -4.46
N GLN A 280 -27.16 18.93 -3.64
CA GLN A 280 -25.85 19.45 -4.07
C GLN A 280 -24.97 18.45 -4.84
N VAL A 281 -25.38 17.20 -5.02
CA VAL A 281 -24.73 16.34 -6.01
C VAL A 281 -25.21 16.81 -7.38
N ARG A 282 -24.36 17.56 -8.11
CA ARG A 282 -24.62 17.91 -9.52
C ARG A 282 -25.01 16.62 -10.26
N ASP A 283 -26.06 16.65 -11.08
CA ASP A 283 -26.53 15.50 -11.89
C ASP A 283 -25.38 14.76 -12.61
N SER A 284 -24.33 15.50 -13.02
CA SER A 284 -23.12 14.93 -13.60
C SER A 284 -22.32 14.02 -12.66
N ASP A 285 -22.18 14.40 -11.37
CA ASP A 285 -21.45 13.61 -10.38
C ASP A 285 -22.21 12.32 -10.01
N MET A 286 -23.55 12.36 -10.06
CA MET A 286 -24.40 11.19 -9.86
C MET A 286 -24.20 10.14 -10.97
N MET A 287 -24.08 10.58 -12.23
CA MET A 287 -23.80 9.70 -13.37
C MET A 287 -22.47 8.95 -13.19
N TYR A 288 -21.38 9.66 -12.87
CA TYR A 288 -20.08 9.02 -12.66
C TYR A 288 -20.12 8.05 -11.48
N TYR A 289 -20.88 8.35 -10.42
CA TYR A 289 -21.06 7.43 -9.29
C TYR A 289 -21.74 6.13 -9.72
N GLU A 290 -22.85 6.24 -10.44
CA GLU A 290 -23.60 5.06 -10.92
C GLU A 290 -22.73 4.17 -11.83
N HIS A 291 -21.92 4.76 -12.71
CA HIS A 291 -20.96 4.02 -13.53
C HIS A 291 -19.90 3.30 -12.70
N VAL A 292 -19.26 4.02 -11.77
CA VAL A 292 -18.23 3.44 -10.89
C VAL A 292 -18.81 2.27 -10.10
N GLU A 293 -20.00 2.42 -9.53
CA GLU A 293 -20.64 1.37 -8.72
C GLU A 293 -21.08 0.17 -9.56
N THR A 294 -21.64 0.41 -10.75
CA THR A 294 -22.01 -0.66 -11.68
C THR A 294 -20.80 -1.48 -12.10
N HIS A 295 -19.69 -0.82 -12.45
CA HIS A 295 -18.48 -1.51 -12.86
C HIS A 295 -17.74 -2.16 -11.70
N LYS A 296 -17.83 -1.61 -10.47
CA LYS A 296 -17.36 -2.29 -9.26
C LYS A 296 -18.09 -3.61 -9.02
N ASN A 297 -19.42 -3.61 -9.11
CA ASN A 297 -20.22 -4.83 -8.97
C ASN A 297 -19.86 -5.87 -10.06
N SER A 298 -19.70 -5.42 -11.30
CA SER A 298 -19.27 -6.30 -12.40
C SER A 298 -17.85 -6.84 -12.20
N LEU A 299 -16.95 -6.03 -11.62
CA LEU A 299 -15.60 -6.44 -11.26
C LEU A 299 -15.59 -7.50 -10.15
N VAL A 300 -16.46 -7.39 -9.14
CA VAL A 300 -16.61 -8.41 -8.09
C VAL A 300 -16.96 -9.76 -8.72
N PHE A 301 -17.89 -9.77 -9.69
CA PHE A 301 -18.25 -10.99 -10.41
C PHE A 301 -17.07 -11.56 -11.22
N ALA A 302 -16.34 -10.72 -11.95
CA ALA A 302 -15.15 -11.16 -12.70
C ALA A 302 -14.03 -11.68 -11.79
N LYS A 303 -13.83 -11.08 -10.61
CA LYS A 303 -12.87 -11.58 -9.60
C LYS A 303 -13.27 -12.95 -9.08
N LYS A 304 -14.57 -13.18 -8.85
CA LYS A 304 -15.09 -14.50 -8.49
C LYS A 304 -14.87 -15.54 -9.60
N GLN A 305 -15.07 -15.17 -10.87
CA GLN A 305 -14.73 -16.04 -12.00
C GLN A 305 -13.24 -16.41 -11.99
N LEU A 306 -12.35 -15.47 -11.64
CA LEU A 306 -10.92 -15.73 -11.53
C LEU A 306 -10.58 -16.73 -10.42
N GLU A 307 -11.28 -16.69 -9.29
CA GLU A 307 -11.15 -17.69 -8.21
C GLU A 307 -11.59 -19.09 -8.67
N ASP A 308 -12.67 -19.16 -9.45
CA ASP A 308 -13.24 -20.41 -9.97
C ASP A 308 -12.53 -20.94 -11.25
N VAL A 309 -11.58 -20.19 -11.81
CA VAL A 309 -11.06 -20.44 -13.17
C VAL A 309 -10.33 -21.78 -13.31
N GLU A 310 -9.56 -22.17 -12.29
CA GLU A 310 -8.83 -23.45 -12.27
C GLU A 310 -9.81 -24.64 -12.28
N LYS A 311 -10.99 -24.47 -11.67
CA LYS A 311 -12.07 -25.47 -11.70
C LYS A 311 -12.73 -25.52 -13.08
N GLN A 312 -13.02 -24.37 -13.67
CA GLN A 312 -13.59 -24.30 -15.03
C GLN A 312 -12.65 -24.92 -16.06
N MET A 313 -11.34 -24.65 -15.99
CA MET A 313 -10.34 -25.28 -16.86
C MET A 313 -10.34 -26.80 -16.73
N LYS A 314 -10.42 -27.34 -15.51
CA LYS A 314 -10.51 -28.80 -15.30
C LYS A 314 -11.78 -29.39 -15.90
N GLN A 315 -12.92 -28.72 -15.75
CA GLN A 315 -14.19 -29.16 -16.34
C GLN A 315 -14.15 -29.13 -17.87
N TYR A 316 -13.62 -28.05 -18.45
CA TYR A 316 -13.47 -27.91 -19.89
C TYR A 316 -12.56 -29.00 -20.47
N LYS A 317 -11.41 -29.29 -19.83
CA LYS A 317 -10.52 -30.38 -20.23
C LYS A 317 -11.22 -31.74 -20.20
N ALA A 318 -12.03 -32.02 -19.19
CA ALA A 318 -12.77 -33.27 -19.11
C ALA A 318 -13.82 -33.40 -20.22
N LEU A 319 -14.50 -32.31 -20.57
CA LEU A 319 -15.53 -32.26 -21.60
C LEU A 319 -14.94 -32.42 -23.02
N ILE A 320 -13.91 -31.64 -23.33
CA ILE A 320 -13.32 -31.54 -24.68
C ILE A 320 -12.17 -32.55 -24.87
N LYS A 321 -11.66 -33.15 -23.79
CA LYS A 321 -10.51 -34.07 -23.77
C LYS A 321 -9.25 -33.42 -24.34
N CYS A 322 -8.93 -32.22 -23.85
CA CYS A 322 -7.77 -31.44 -24.28
C CYS A 322 -6.71 -31.30 -23.17
N ASP A 323 -5.54 -30.79 -23.54
CA ASP A 323 -4.42 -30.53 -22.64
C ASP A 323 -4.53 -29.17 -21.92
N ASP A 324 -3.59 -28.92 -21.00
CA ASP A 324 -3.56 -27.68 -20.23
C ASP A 324 -3.43 -26.45 -21.12
N MET A 325 -2.54 -26.50 -22.12
CA MET A 325 -2.32 -25.43 -23.09
C MET A 325 -3.58 -25.05 -23.85
N THR A 326 -4.40 -26.03 -24.23
CA THR A 326 -5.66 -25.77 -24.94
C THR A 326 -6.69 -25.08 -24.06
N SER A 327 -6.67 -25.33 -22.74
CA SER A 327 -7.60 -24.75 -21.76
C SER A 327 -7.17 -23.38 -21.19
N GLU A 328 -5.90 -23.00 -21.37
CA GLU A 328 -5.31 -21.77 -20.80
C GLU A 328 -6.04 -20.49 -21.23
N PHE A 329 -6.69 -20.50 -22.40
CA PHE A 329 -7.48 -19.34 -22.88
C PHE A 329 -8.57 -18.91 -21.90
N ILE A 330 -9.13 -19.85 -21.11
CA ILE A 330 -10.15 -19.54 -20.10
C ILE A 330 -9.54 -18.60 -19.06
N LYS A 331 -8.37 -18.96 -18.53
CA LYS A 331 -7.65 -18.16 -17.55
C LYS A 331 -7.21 -16.82 -18.10
N GLU A 332 -6.61 -16.81 -19.29
CA GLU A 332 -6.17 -15.57 -19.94
C GLU A 332 -7.34 -14.61 -20.24
N SER A 333 -8.49 -15.14 -20.65
CA SER A 333 -9.70 -14.34 -20.90
C SER A 333 -10.25 -13.69 -19.64
N VAL A 334 -10.31 -14.43 -18.52
CA VAL A 334 -10.80 -13.93 -17.24
C VAL A 334 -9.81 -12.94 -16.60
N ILE A 335 -8.49 -13.20 -16.68
CA ILE A 335 -7.46 -12.25 -16.22
C ILE A 335 -7.57 -10.93 -17.00
N THR A 336 -7.69 -11.00 -18.32
CA THR A 336 -7.89 -9.81 -19.16
C THR A 336 -9.17 -9.07 -18.79
N LEU A 337 -10.29 -9.79 -18.59
CA LEU A 337 -11.56 -9.21 -18.19
C LEU A 337 -11.46 -8.45 -16.86
N VAL A 338 -10.80 -9.03 -15.84
CA VAL A 338 -10.55 -8.37 -14.56
C VAL A 338 -9.73 -7.10 -14.74
N ARG A 339 -8.60 -7.17 -15.48
CA ARG A 339 -7.73 -5.99 -15.75
C ARG A 339 -8.50 -4.87 -16.44
N CYS A 340 -9.29 -5.19 -17.45
CA CYS A 340 -10.07 -4.20 -18.19
C CYS A 340 -11.18 -3.59 -17.33
N ARG A 341 -11.88 -4.38 -16.50
CA ARG A 341 -12.89 -3.85 -15.56
C ARG A 341 -12.28 -2.97 -14.47
N GLU A 342 -11.09 -3.32 -13.94
CA GLU A 342 -10.34 -2.45 -13.01
C GLU A 342 -9.99 -1.10 -13.63
N PHE A 343 -9.44 -1.10 -14.85
CA PHE A 343 -9.17 0.13 -15.58
C PHE A 343 -10.46 0.93 -15.81
N LEU A 344 -11.55 0.27 -16.22
CA LEU A 344 -12.82 0.93 -16.51
C LEU A 344 -13.40 1.63 -15.28
N VAL A 345 -13.41 1.00 -14.10
CA VAL A 345 -13.83 1.63 -12.84
C VAL A 345 -13.05 2.93 -12.59
N ASN A 346 -11.72 2.87 -12.70
CA ASN A 346 -10.86 4.02 -12.43
C ASN A 346 -10.93 5.08 -13.53
N SER A 347 -11.24 4.69 -14.76
CA SER A 347 -11.39 5.60 -15.90
C SER A 347 -12.57 6.56 -15.72
N TYR A 348 -13.66 6.14 -15.07
CA TYR A 348 -14.78 7.03 -14.72
C TYR A 348 -14.40 8.01 -13.61
N ILE A 349 -13.61 7.58 -12.61
CA ILE A 349 -13.10 8.48 -11.56
C ILE A 349 -12.19 9.55 -12.18
N PHE A 350 -11.33 9.14 -13.12
CA PHE A 350 -10.50 10.04 -13.90
C PHE A 350 -11.35 11.02 -14.72
N GLY A 351 -12.30 10.53 -15.52
CA GLY A 351 -13.18 11.34 -16.38
C GLY A 351 -13.97 12.41 -15.61
N ARG A 352 -14.39 12.09 -14.38
CA ARG A 352 -15.04 13.04 -13.47
C ARG A 352 -14.11 14.17 -13.02
N SER A 353 -12.84 13.83 -12.80
CA SER A 353 -11.83 14.71 -12.21
C SER A 353 -11.17 15.66 -13.21
N ILE A 354 -11.41 15.48 -14.51
CA ILE A 354 -10.88 16.33 -15.58
C ILE A 354 -11.93 17.30 -16.14
N GLN A 355 -11.45 18.48 -16.56
CA GLN A 355 -12.25 19.52 -17.22
C GLN A 355 -12.59 19.16 -18.67
N GLU A 356 -13.64 19.78 -19.20
CA GLU A 356 -14.09 19.55 -20.58
C GLU A 356 -13.05 20.06 -21.58
N SER A 357 -12.60 19.17 -22.47
CA SER A 357 -11.55 19.47 -23.46
C SER A 357 -11.64 18.50 -24.65
N PRO A 358 -11.02 18.81 -25.80
CA PRO A 358 -10.92 17.85 -26.91
C PRO A 358 -10.26 16.53 -26.50
N ALA A 359 -9.23 16.59 -25.65
CA ALA A 359 -8.56 15.42 -25.09
C ALA A 359 -9.52 14.58 -24.24
N LYS A 360 -10.36 15.20 -23.41
CA LYS A 360 -11.40 14.50 -22.64
C LYS A 360 -12.37 13.74 -23.54
N ARG A 361 -12.87 14.37 -24.60
CA ARG A 361 -13.82 13.72 -25.52
C ARG A 361 -13.20 12.52 -26.24
N LEU A 362 -11.93 12.66 -26.67
CA LEU A 362 -11.20 11.55 -27.27
C LEU A 362 -11.03 10.39 -26.27
N PHE A 363 -10.66 10.70 -25.02
CA PHE A 363 -10.57 9.70 -23.96
C PHE A 363 -11.92 9.01 -23.69
N GLU A 364 -13.01 9.75 -23.59
CA GLU A 364 -14.36 9.17 -23.37
C GLU A 364 -14.80 8.30 -24.55
N GLN A 365 -14.39 8.63 -25.78
CA GLN A 365 -14.59 7.76 -26.94
C GLN A 365 -13.81 6.46 -26.80
N GLN A 366 -12.51 6.51 -26.47
CA GLN A 366 -11.71 5.30 -26.26
C GLN A 366 -12.22 4.47 -25.08
N GLN A 367 -12.69 5.13 -24.01
CA GLN A 367 -13.32 4.48 -22.86
C GLN A 367 -14.58 3.71 -23.29
N ALA A 368 -15.43 4.30 -24.15
CA ALA A 368 -16.62 3.65 -24.67
C ALA A 368 -16.26 2.44 -25.58
N ASP A 369 -15.25 2.58 -26.44
CA ASP A 369 -14.76 1.50 -27.29
C ASP A 369 -14.23 0.32 -26.45
N LEU A 370 -13.46 0.62 -25.40
CA LEU A 370 -12.97 -0.38 -24.46
C LEU A 370 -14.14 -1.07 -23.72
N PHE A 371 -15.13 -0.31 -23.27
CA PHE A 371 -16.33 -0.86 -22.63
C PHE A 371 -17.06 -1.87 -23.54
N MET A 372 -17.24 -1.54 -24.82
CA MET A 372 -17.89 -2.46 -25.76
C MET A 372 -17.10 -3.77 -25.93
N CYS A 373 -15.77 -3.68 -25.97
CA CYS A 373 -14.90 -4.86 -26.02
C CYS A 373 -15.04 -5.71 -24.74
N ILE A 374 -15.05 -5.07 -23.56
CA ILE A 374 -15.21 -5.73 -22.26
C ILE A 374 -16.52 -6.52 -22.19
N GLU A 375 -17.63 -5.92 -22.63
CA GLU A 375 -18.93 -6.57 -22.51
C GLU A 375 -19.08 -7.76 -23.47
N GLU A 376 -18.51 -7.70 -24.69
CA GLU A 376 -18.46 -8.87 -25.57
C GLU A 376 -17.58 -9.98 -24.97
N LEU A 377 -16.45 -9.63 -24.34
CA LEU A 377 -15.62 -10.62 -23.63
C LEU A 377 -16.35 -11.23 -22.43
N SER A 378 -17.02 -10.41 -21.61
CA SER A 378 -17.85 -10.88 -20.48
C SER A 378 -18.89 -11.88 -20.96
N ARG A 379 -19.63 -11.54 -22.02
CA ARG A 379 -20.65 -12.39 -22.64
C ARG A 379 -20.09 -13.74 -23.08
N LEU A 380 -18.86 -13.78 -23.61
CA LEU A 380 -18.18 -15.02 -24.02
C LEU A 380 -17.73 -15.86 -22.83
N THR A 381 -17.17 -15.22 -21.79
CA THR A 381 -16.69 -15.91 -20.58
C THR A 381 -17.81 -16.45 -19.69
N GLU A 382 -19.02 -15.91 -19.83
CA GLU A 382 -20.21 -16.33 -19.08
C GLU A 382 -20.99 -17.48 -19.74
N GLN A 383 -20.61 -17.90 -20.95
CA GLN A 383 -21.29 -19.00 -21.64
C GLN A 383 -21.04 -20.35 -20.91
N PRO A 384 -21.99 -21.30 -21.00
CA PRO A 384 -21.75 -22.68 -20.62
C PRO A 384 -20.51 -23.23 -21.33
N LEU A 385 -19.73 -24.08 -20.64
CA LEU A 385 -18.47 -24.61 -21.17
C LEU A 385 -18.66 -25.45 -22.44
N GLU A 386 -19.85 -26.00 -22.64
CA GLU A 386 -20.28 -26.74 -23.81
C GLU A 386 -20.44 -25.87 -25.06
N GLU A 387 -20.75 -24.59 -24.88
CA GLU A 387 -21.06 -23.63 -25.95
C GLU A 387 -19.93 -22.62 -26.18
N VAL A 388 -18.91 -22.63 -25.32
CA VAL A 388 -17.84 -21.63 -25.36
C VAL A 388 -17.04 -21.75 -26.66
N ASN A 389 -17.00 -20.66 -27.43
CA ASN A 389 -16.22 -20.60 -28.66
C ASN A 389 -14.79 -20.15 -28.35
N ARG A 390 -13.85 -21.10 -28.37
CA ARG A 390 -12.43 -20.87 -28.05
C ARG A 390 -11.80 -19.78 -28.93
N ASP A 391 -11.96 -19.87 -30.26
CA ASP A 391 -11.29 -18.95 -31.19
C ASP A 391 -11.85 -17.53 -31.06
N LYS A 392 -13.18 -17.41 -30.90
CA LYS A 392 -13.83 -16.12 -30.65
C LYS A 392 -13.41 -15.52 -29.31
N THR A 393 -13.27 -16.34 -28.27
CA THR A 393 -12.82 -15.89 -26.94
C THR A 393 -11.38 -15.42 -26.98
N LEU A 394 -10.48 -16.16 -27.62
CA LEU A 394 -9.08 -15.76 -27.81
C LEU A 394 -8.96 -14.45 -28.59
N PHE A 395 -9.70 -14.31 -29.69
CA PHE A 395 -9.71 -13.09 -30.49
C PHE A 395 -10.15 -11.87 -29.66
N ASN A 396 -11.30 -11.95 -28.97
CA ASN A 396 -11.81 -10.84 -28.16
C ASN A 396 -10.91 -10.54 -26.95
N THR A 397 -10.27 -11.56 -26.38
CA THR A 397 -9.25 -11.40 -25.33
C THR A 397 -8.08 -10.57 -25.85
N GLY A 398 -7.57 -10.90 -27.04
CA GLY A 398 -6.52 -10.13 -27.71
C GLY A 398 -6.92 -8.67 -27.95
N VAL A 399 -8.10 -8.44 -28.51
CA VAL A 399 -8.63 -7.08 -28.76
C VAL A 399 -8.72 -6.27 -27.48
N CYS A 400 -9.29 -6.83 -26.40
CA CYS A 400 -9.42 -6.14 -25.12
C CYS A 400 -8.05 -5.81 -24.52
N ARG A 401 -7.13 -6.77 -24.53
CA ARG A 401 -5.78 -6.60 -23.99
C ARG A 401 -5.01 -5.53 -24.76
N ASP A 402 -5.00 -5.59 -26.08
CA ASP A 402 -4.26 -4.65 -26.93
C ASP A 402 -4.83 -3.23 -26.82
N HIS A 403 -6.16 -3.08 -26.69
CA HIS A 403 -6.78 -1.79 -26.42
C HIS A 403 -6.37 -1.26 -25.04
N LEU A 404 -6.49 -2.08 -24.00
CA LEU A 404 -6.14 -1.71 -22.63
C LEU A 404 -4.66 -1.31 -22.51
N ASP A 405 -3.75 -2.10 -23.07
CA ASP A 405 -2.31 -1.86 -22.95
C ASP A 405 -1.91 -0.54 -23.65
N LYS A 406 -2.52 -0.19 -24.79
CA LYS A 406 -2.33 1.13 -25.44
C LYS A 406 -2.81 2.30 -24.59
N LEU A 407 -3.96 2.14 -23.92
CA LEU A 407 -4.46 3.16 -23.00
C LEU A 407 -3.53 3.32 -21.79
N ILE A 408 -3.09 2.21 -21.19
CA ILE A 408 -2.15 2.25 -20.07
C ILE A 408 -0.83 2.92 -20.49
N GLU A 409 -0.29 2.58 -21.67
CA GLU A 409 0.92 3.18 -22.21
C GLU A 409 0.78 4.70 -22.38
N PHE A 410 -0.33 5.16 -22.97
CA PHE A 410 -0.64 6.58 -23.09
C PHE A 410 -0.65 7.30 -21.72
N PHE A 411 -1.27 6.68 -20.71
CA PHE A 411 -1.33 7.24 -19.36
C PHE A 411 -0.01 7.17 -18.58
N ALA A 412 0.91 6.30 -18.98
CA ALA A 412 2.24 6.17 -18.40
C ALA A 412 3.25 7.18 -18.95
N SER A 413 3.06 7.69 -20.19
CA SER A 413 4.03 8.57 -20.86
C SER A 413 3.70 10.06 -20.73
N GLU A 414 2.57 10.50 -21.28
CA GLU A 414 2.33 11.93 -21.58
C GLU A 414 0.91 12.41 -21.24
N ALA A 415 -0.02 11.49 -20.91
CA ALA A 415 -1.44 11.82 -20.82
C ALA A 415 -1.77 13.00 -19.89
N HIS A 416 -1.15 13.07 -18.70
CA HIS A 416 -1.52 14.05 -17.69
C HIS A 416 -1.23 15.50 -18.10
N GLU A 417 -0.32 15.73 -19.05
CA GLU A 417 -0.02 17.05 -19.60
C GLU A 417 -1.13 17.57 -20.53
N HIS A 418 -1.94 16.67 -21.07
CA HIS A 418 -3.04 16.98 -21.99
C HIS A 418 -4.37 17.28 -21.31
N PHE A 419 -4.48 17.07 -19.99
CA PHE A 419 -5.72 17.29 -19.24
C PHE A 419 -5.58 18.41 -18.21
N GLN A 420 -6.63 19.24 -18.12
CA GLN A 420 -6.78 20.20 -17.03
C GLN A 420 -7.62 19.55 -15.93
N PHE A 421 -7.13 19.57 -14.70
CA PHE A 421 -7.81 18.98 -13.53
C PHE A 421 -8.77 20.00 -12.89
N LYS A 422 -9.86 19.50 -12.31
CA LYS A 422 -10.87 20.32 -11.62
C LYS A 422 -10.44 20.75 -10.23
#